data_AF-A0A9X2F5R9-F1
#
_entry.id   AF-A0A9X2F5R9-F1
#
_cell.length_a   1.000
_cell.length_b   1.000
_cell.length_c   1.000
_cell.angle_alpha   90.00
_cell.angle_beta   90.00
_cell.angle_gamma   90.00
#
_symmetry.space_group_name_H-M   'P 1'
#
loop_
_entity.id
_entity.type
_entity.pdbx_description
1 polymer ?
#
loop_
_entity_poly.entity_id
_entity_poly.type
_entity_poly.pdbx_seq_one_letter_code
_entity_poly.pdbx_strand_id
1 'polypeptide(L)'
;MSRSYPNSKDCEFLLYLIYNEARGMALREFSGTCEHYNRWTPTEATLLAAMARLIEHGFVYENDGTLFAHPNIIESFHRGRRPGGDQFDDMDTLQALVKSCGNA
;
A
#
# COMPACT_ATOMS: atom_id res chain seq x y z
N MET A 1 16.45 -16.57 3.67
CA MET A 1 15.03 -16.26 3.96
C MET A 1 14.41 -15.76 2.67
N SER A 2 13.37 -16.43 2.16
CA SER A 2 12.67 -15.97 0.95
C SER A 2 11.92 -14.69 1.29
N ARG A 3 12.33 -13.55 0.74
CA ARG A 3 11.60 -12.29 0.91
C ARG A 3 10.27 -12.43 0.17
N SER A 4 9.18 -12.64 0.91
CA SER A 4 7.84 -12.64 0.32
C SER A 4 7.49 -11.22 -0.09
N TYR A 5 7.37 -10.98 -1.40
CA TYR A 5 6.97 -9.69 -1.93
C TYR A 5 5.54 -9.32 -1.52
N PRO A 6 5.21 -8.02 -1.50
CA PRO A 6 3.84 -7.59 -1.29
C PRO A 6 2.91 -8.23 -2.31
N ASN A 7 1.83 -8.86 -1.83
CA ASN A 7 0.81 -9.46 -2.69
C ASN A 7 -0.25 -8.41 -3.11
N SER A 8 -1.28 -8.82 -3.85
CA SER A 8 -2.34 -7.90 -4.30
C SER A 8 -3.05 -7.18 -3.16
N LYS A 9 -3.20 -7.80 -1.97
CA LYS A 9 -3.78 -7.17 -0.79
C LYS A 9 -2.85 -6.17 -0.13
N ASP A 10 -1.54 -6.44 -0.15
CA ASP A 10 -0.55 -5.47 0.29
C ASP A 10 -0.50 -4.25 -0.66
N CYS A 11 -0.73 -4.47 -1.97
CA CYS A 11 -0.86 -3.38 -2.94
C CYS A 11 -2.15 -2.57 -2.74
N GLU A 12 -3.29 -3.21 -2.44
CA GLU A 12 -4.50 -2.50 -1.99
C GLU A 12 -4.21 -1.62 -0.78
N PHE A 13 -3.52 -2.15 0.23
CA PHE A 13 -3.12 -1.39 1.42
C PHE A 13 -2.29 -0.16 1.06
N LEU A 14 -1.25 -0.37 0.26
CA LEU A 14 -0.34 0.68 -0.15
C LEU A 14 -1.03 1.74 -1.03
N LEU A 15 -1.94 1.34 -1.92
CA LEU A 15 -2.68 2.26 -2.77
C LEU A 15 -3.55 3.24 -1.94
N TYR A 16 -4.20 2.74 -0.88
CA TYR A 16 -4.95 3.60 0.03
C TYR A 16 -4.06 4.61 0.75
N LEU A 17 -2.88 4.18 1.23
CA LEU A 17 -1.93 5.11 1.84
C LEU A 17 -1.44 6.16 0.84
N ILE A 18 -1.19 5.77 -0.41
CA ILE A 18 -0.79 6.69 -1.47
C ILE A 18 -1.89 7.70 -1.73
N TYR A 19 -3.17 7.34 -1.82
CA TYR A 19 -4.24 8.34 -1.98
C TYR A 19 -4.44 9.25 -0.76
N ASN A 20 -4.01 8.81 0.41
CA ASN A 20 -4.09 9.59 1.65
C ASN A 20 -2.80 10.38 1.96
N GLU A 21 -1.82 10.37 1.04
CA GLU A 21 -0.52 11.08 1.02
C GLU A 21 -0.04 11.69 2.34
N ALA A 22 -0.66 12.80 2.76
CA ALA A 22 -0.23 13.65 3.86
C ALA A 22 -0.82 13.30 5.24
N ARG A 23 -1.92 12.54 5.30
CA ARG A 23 -2.60 12.25 6.58
C ARG A 23 -1.97 11.08 7.31
N GLY A 24 -1.33 10.18 6.57
CA GLY A 24 -1.08 8.83 7.06
C GLY A 24 -2.39 8.13 7.42
N MET A 25 -2.30 6.90 7.92
CA MET A 25 -3.50 6.17 8.33
C MET A 25 -3.21 5.32 9.57
N ALA A 26 -4.10 5.40 10.54
CA ALA A 26 -4.06 4.49 11.68
C ALA A 26 -4.64 3.12 11.29
N LEU A 27 -4.14 2.05 11.92
CA LEU A 27 -4.55 0.67 11.61
C LEU A 27 -6.08 0.46 11.67
N ARG A 28 -6.75 1.11 12.63
CA ARG A 28 -8.20 1.02 12.82
C ARG A 28 -8.98 1.68 11.68
N GLU A 29 -8.48 2.81 11.17
CA GLU A 29 -9.09 3.52 10.04
C GLU A 29 -8.96 2.71 8.75
N PHE A 30 -7.82 2.04 8.59
CA PHE A 30 -7.59 1.15 7.47
C PHE A 30 -8.57 -0.04 7.46
N SER A 31 -8.75 -0.70 8.61
CA SER A 31 -9.69 -1.83 8.73
C SER A 31 -11.11 -1.45 8.28
N GLY A 32 -11.61 -0.30 8.73
CA GLY A 32 -12.93 0.19 8.32
C GLY A 32 -13.02 0.55 6.82
N THR A 33 -11.91 1.03 6.24
CA THR A 33 -11.83 1.35 4.81
C THR A 33 -11.87 0.09 3.94
N CYS A 34 -11.19 -0.99 4.33
CA CYS A 34 -11.24 -2.27 3.60
C CYS A 34 -12.64 -2.87 3.52
N GLU A 35 -13.38 -2.82 4.63
CA GLU A 35 -14.75 -3.33 4.69
C GLU A 35 -15.67 -2.55 3.74
N HIS A 36 -15.51 -1.22 3.70
CA HIS A 36 -16.34 -0.33 2.91
C HIS A 36 -16.12 -0.47 1.41
N TYR A 37 -14.86 -0.50 0.96
CA TYR A 37 -14.54 -0.39 -0.48
C TYR A 37 -14.27 -1.74 -1.15
N ASN A 38 -13.66 -2.69 -0.45
CA ASN A 38 -13.22 -3.96 -1.06
C ASN A 38 -14.07 -5.17 -0.64
N ARG A 39 -15.14 -4.96 0.15
CA ARG A 39 -15.95 -6.02 0.77
C ARG A 39 -15.08 -7.08 1.46
N TRP A 40 -13.95 -6.63 1.98
CA TRP A 40 -12.95 -7.46 2.61
C TRP A 40 -12.84 -7.05 4.06
N THR A 41 -12.98 -8.01 4.95
CA THR A 41 -12.82 -7.82 6.39
C THR A 41 -11.51 -8.45 6.83
N PRO A 42 -10.38 -7.75 6.67
CA PRO A 42 -9.09 -8.27 7.14
C PRO A 42 -9.13 -8.46 8.66
N THR A 43 -8.54 -9.55 9.15
CA THR A 43 -8.23 -9.65 10.57
C THR A 43 -7.10 -8.69 10.93
N GLU A 44 -7.05 -8.23 12.18
CA GLU A 44 -5.94 -7.40 12.68
C GLU A 44 -4.58 -8.06 12.42
N ALA A 45 -4.47 -9.38 12.62
CA ALA A 45 -3.26 -10.13 12.31
C ALA A 45 -2.85 -10.05 10.83
N THR A 46 -3.83 -10.05 9.91
CA THR A 46 -3.56 -9.92 8.47
C THR A 46 -3.05 -8.53 8.12
N LEU A 47 -3.63 -7.50 8.73
CA LEU A 47 -3.19 -6.11 8.56
C LEU A 47 -1.78 -5.91 9.09
N LEU A 48 -1.51 -6.36 10.32
CA LEU A 48 -0.19 -6.29 10.92
C LEU A 48 0.86 -7.02 10.08
N ALA A 49 0.52 -8.19 9.52
CA ALA A 49 1.42 -8.91 8.62
C ALA A 49 1.67 -8.14 7.31
N ALA A 50 0.65 -7.50 6.74
CA ALA A 50 0.78 -6.65 5.55
C ALA A 50 1.68 -5.44 5.83
N MET A 51 1.47 -4.77 6.95
CA MET A 51 2.30 -3.65 7.40
C MET A 51 3.75 -4.07 7.57
N ALA A 52 4.00 -5.16 8.29
CA ALA A 52 5.35 -5.65 8.52
C ALA A 52 6.09 -5.90 7.19
N ARG A 53 5.43 -6.51 6.21
CA ARG A 53 6.00 -6.69 4.87
C ARG A 53 6.27 -5.36 4.19
N LEU A 54 5.31 -4.44 4.17
CA LEU A 54 5.46 -3.16 3.49
C LEU A 54 6.57 -2.28 4.12
N ILE A 55 6.73 -2.35 5.45
CA ILE A 55 7.84 -1.70 6.18
C ILE A 55 9.17 -2.38 5.85
N GLU A 56 9.23 -3.71 5.89
CA GLU A 56 10.43 -4.48 5.57
C GLU A 56 10.95 -4.18 4.16
N HIS A 57 10.03 -3.99 3.21
CA HIS A 57 10.37 -3.62 1.83
C HIS A 57 10.53 -2.11 1.60
N GLY A 58 10.38 -1.28 2.63
CA GLY A 58 10.60 0.17 2.55
C GLY A 58 9.52 0.94 1.77
N PHE A 59 8.34 0.35 1.55
CA PHE A 59 7.24 1.02 0.86
C PHE A 59 6.49 2.00 1.76
N VAL A 60 6.48 1.75 3.07
CA VAL A 60 5.82 2.57 4.08
C VAL A 60 6.73 2.74 5.28
N TYR A 61 6.48 3.76 6.08
CA TYR A 61 7.10 3.96 7.39
C TYR A 61 6.03 4.22 8.45
N GLU A 62 6.34 3.87 9.69
CA GLU A 62 5.49 4.14 10.85
C GLU A 62 6.01 5.36 11.60
N ASN A 63 5.10 6.24 12.03
CA ASN A 63 5.37 7.30 12.98
C ASN A 63 4.21 7.38 13.97
N ASP A 64 4.50 7.12 15.25
CA ASP A 64 3.53 7.18 16.37
C ASP A 64 2.23 6.39 16.09
N GLY A 65 2.35 5.13 15.66
CA GLY A 65 1.20 4.27 15.35
C GLY A 65 0.44 4.64 14.07
N THR A 66 0.91 5.65 13.32
CA THR A 66 0.35 6.08 12.05
C THR A 66 1.26 5.68 10.91
N LEU A 67 0.71 5.10 9.85
CA LEU A 67 1.47 4.64 8.69
C LEU A 67 1.43 5.66 7.56
N PHE A 68 2.55 5.80 6.89
CA PHE A 68 2.73 6.71 5.77
C PHE A 68 3.38 5.97 4.61
N ALA A 69 2.90 6.20 3.38
CA ALA A 69 3.62 5.76 2.20
C ALA A 69 4.94 6.54 2.07
N HIS A 70 6.00 5.86 1.68
CA HIS A 70 7.30 6.53 1.50
C HIS A 70 7.21 7.52 0.32
N PRO A 71 7.75 8.76 0.42
CA PRO A 71 7.61 9.79 -0.61
C PRO A 71 8.05 9.33 -2.00
N ASN A 72 9.14 8.57 -2.10
CA ASN A 72 9.61 8.02 -3.38
C ASN A 72 8.60 7.08 -4.05
N ILE A 73 7.80 6.36 -3.27
CA ILE A 73 6.76 5.47 -3.80
C ILE A 73 5.57 6.27 -4.29
N ILE A 74 5.16 7.31 -3.54
CA ILE A 74 4.12 8.25 -3.96
C ILE A 74 4.52 8.92 -5.28
N GLU A 75 5.74 9.44 -5.36
CA GLU A 75 6.26 10.08 -6.57
C GLU A 75 6.34 9.10 -7.75
N SER A 76 6.89 7.90 -7.53
CA SER A 76 7.01 6.89 -8.59
C SER A 76 5.65 6.42 -9.10
N PHE A 77 4.68 6.26 -8.18
CA PHE A 77 3.29 5.95 -8.52
C PHE A 77 2.67 7.05 -9.38
N HIS A 78 2.74 8.31 -8.97
CA HIS A 78 2.16 9.43 -9.74
C HIS A 78 2.81 9.60 -11.12
N ARG A 79 4.11 9.31 -11.26
CA ARG A 79 4.78 9.30 -12.57
C ARG A 79 4.32 8.16 -13.47
N GLY A 80 4.06 6.98 -12.90
CA GLY A 80 3.58 5.81 -13.63
C GLY A 80 2.08 5.83 -13.92
N ARG A 81 1.32 6.62 -13.15
CA ARG A 81 -0.13 6.70 -13.21
C ARG A 81 -0.61 7.25 -14.56
N ARG A 82 -1.60 6.58 -15.15
CA ARG A 82 -2.25 7.03 -16.39
C ARG A 82 -3.20 8.20 -16.13
N PRO A 83 -3.10 9.33 -16.86
CA PRO A 83 -4.07 10.42 -16.74
C PRO A 83 -5.48 9.94 -17.11
N GLY A 84 -6.45 10.17 -16.20
CA GLY A 84 -7.84 9.72 -16.38
C GLY A 84 -8.08 8.22 -16.19
N GLY A 85 -7.07 7.47 -15.69
CA GLY A 85 -7.23 6.07 -15.33
C GLY A 85 -8.16 5.88 -14.14
N ASP A 86 -8.76 4.70 -14.05
CA ASP A 86 -9.59 4.31 -12.92
C ASP A 86 -8.77 3.62 -11.81
N GLN A 87 -9.43 3.15 -10.76
CA GLN A 87 -8.76 2.49 -9.65
C GLN A 87 -8.07 1.17 -10.05
N PHE A 88 -8.53 0.50 -11.11
CA PHE A 88 -7.91 -0.73 -11.62
C PHE A 88 -6.61 -0.40 -12.36
N ASP A 89 -6.59 0.65 -13.18
CA ASP A 89 -5.36 1.16 -13.81
C ASP A 89 -4.32 1.56 -12.75
N ASP A 90 -4.79 2.18 -11.67
CA ASP A 90 -3.95 2.58 -10.54
C ASP A 90 -3.39 1.34 -9.80
N MET A 91 -4.19 0.29 -9.62
CA MET A 91 -3.74 -0.98 -9.04
C MET A 91 -2.66 -1.66 -9.90
N ASP A 92 -2.86 -1.71 -11.22
CA ASP A 92 -1.90 -2.33 -12.14
C ASP A 92 -0.57 -1.57 -12.14
N THR A 93 -0.64 -0.24 -12.12
CA THR A 93 0.53 0.65 -12.00
C THR A 93 1.30 0.35 -10.72
N LEU A 94 0.60 0.25 -9.59
CA LEU A 94 1.24 -0.01 -8.30
C LEU A 94 1.87 -1.41 -8.24
N GLN A 95 1.18 -2.43 -8.74
CA GLN A 95 1.74 -3.79 -8.79
C GLN A 95 2.98 -3.86 -9.68
N ALA A 96 3.01 -3.14 -10.80
CA ALA A 96 4.19 -3.03 -11.65
C ALA A 96 5.35 -2.35 -10.91
N LEU A 97 5.06 -1.25 -10.20
CA LEU A 97 6.05 -0.53 -9.38
C LEU A 97 6.65 -1.45 -8.31
N VAL A 98 5.82 -2.10 -7.50
CA VAL A 98 6.25 -3.01 -6.42
C VAL A 98 7.12 -4.15 -6.97
N LYS A 99 6.74 -4.74 -8.10
CA LYS A 99 7.55 -5.79 -8.78
C LYS A 99 8.90 -5.24 -9.23
N SER A 100 8.95 -4.03 -9.75
CA SER A 100 10.20 -3.41 -10.23
C SER A 100 11.18 -3.10 -9.09
N CYS A 101 10.67 -2.65 -7.93
CA CYS A 101 11.48 -2.42 -6.73
C CYS A 101 12.07 -3.72 -6.16
N GLY A 102 11.43 -4.86 -6.46
CA GLY A 102 11.88 -6.17 -6.00
C GLY A 102 13.02 -6.80 -6.80
N ASN A 103 13.25 -6.37 -8.04
CA ASN A 103 14.25 -6.95 -8.95
C ASN A 103 15.60 -6.21 -8.94
N ALA A 104 15.79 -5.28 -8.00
CA ALA A 104 17.01 -4.48 -7.83
C ALA A 104 17.93 -5.05 -6.73
#